data_AF-A0A0D0BUJ5-F1
#
_entry.id   AF-A0A0D0BUJ5-F1
#
_cell.length_a   1.000
_cell.length_b   1.000
_cell.length_c   1.000
_cell.angle_alpha   90.00
_cell.angle_beta   90.00
_cell.angle_gamma   90.00
#
_symmetry.space_group_name_H-M   'P 1'
#
loop_
_entity.id
_entity.type
_entity.pdbx_description
1 polymer ?
#
loop_
_entity_poly.entity_id
_entity_poly.type
_entity_poly.pdbx_seq_one_letter_code
_entity_poly.pdbx_strand_id
1 'polypeptide(L)'
;VYRVHWLRSKALKDRWEEELELIRSEARWTSNFFDFKACLWANMEDSTGHAVAHRGQACYAARQSSIYGRLRDHCRDMFDQDAFL
;
A
#
# COMPACT_ATOMS: atom_id res chain seq x y z
N VAL A 1 -24.20 -27.95 -27.33
CA VAL A 1 -22.88 -27.27 -27.39
C VAL A 1 -22.92 -25.83 -26.84
N TYR A 2 -23.95 -25.02 -27.13
CA TYR A 2 -24.10 -23.63 -26.66
C TYR A 2 -23.99 -23.39 -25.14
N ARG A 3 -24.53 -24.31 -24.32
CA ARG A 3 -24.55 -24.21 -22.85
C ARG A 3 -23.16 -24.27 -22.20
N VAL A 4 -22.22 -25.02 -22.79
CA VAL A 4 -20.84 -25.14 -22.27
C VAL A 4 -20.04 -23.87 -22.57
N HIS A 5 -20.25 -23.25 -23.73
CA HIS A 5 -19.63 -21.98 -24.07
C HIS A 5 -20.09 -20.87 -23.13
N TRP A 6 -21.38 -20.79 -22.84
CA TRP A 6 -21.91 -19.80 -21.89
C TRP A 6 -21.33 -19.97 -20.48
N LEU A 7 -21.26 -21.20 -19.96
CA LEU A 7 -20.68 -21.46 -18.63
C LEU A 7 -19.20 -21.06 -18.54
N ARG A 8 -18.42 -21.32 -19.60
CA ARG A 8 -17.01 -20.92 -19.66
C ARG A 8 -16.85 -19.40 -19.72
N SER A 9 -17.64 -18.72 -20.54
CA SER A 9 -17.62 -17.25 -20.62
C SER A 9 -18.05 -16.61 -19.30
N LYS A 10 -19.04 -17.18 -18.61
CA LYS A 10 -19.44 -16.73 -17.28
C LYS A 10 -18.32 -16.91 -16.26
N ALA A 11 -17.72 -18.09 -16.19
CA ALA A 11 -16.62 -18.35 -15.24
C ALA A 11 -15.39 -17.45 -15.50
N LEU A 12 -15.13 -17.09 -16.76
CA LEU A 12 -14.08 -16.14 -17.11
C LEU A 12 -14.44 -14.72 -16.63
N LYS A 13 -15.69 -14.29 -16.84
CA LYS A 13 -16.18 -13.01 -16.33
C LYS A 13 -16.08 -12.95 -14.80
N ASP A 14 -16.60 -13.96 -14.10
CA ASP A 14 -16.60 -14.02 -12.63
C ASP A 14 -15.16 -13.93 -12.08
N ARG A 15 -14.19 -14.58 -12.75
CA ARG A 15 -12.77 -14.49 -12.38
C ARG A 15 -12.20 -13.08 -12.56
N TRP A 16 -12.52 -12.41 -13.66
CA TRP A 16 -12.04 -11.03 -13.87
C TRP A 16 -12.62 -10.07 -12.84
N GLU A 17 -13.88 -10.26 -12.43
CA GLU A 17 -14.50 -9.47 -11.37
C GLU A 17 -13.80 -9.71 -10.02
N GLU A 18 -13.49 -10.96 -9.68
CA GLU A 18 -12.71 -11.31 -8.48
C GLU A 18 -11.30 -10.72 -8.50
N GLU A 19 -10.58 -10.84 -9.63
CA GLU A 19 -9.22 -10.32 -9.77
C GLU A 19 -9.18 -8.79 -9.61
N LEU A 20 -10.19 -8.09 -10.14
CA LEU A 20 -10.31 -6.65 -9.96
C LEU A 20 -10.51 -6.27 -8.48
N GLU A 21 -11.33 -7.03 -7.74
CA GLU A 21 -11.54 -6.83 -6.30
C GLU A 21 -10.26 -7.10 -5.50
N LEU A 22 -9.52 -8.16 -5.85
CA LEU A 22 -8.25 -8.50 -5.22
C LEU A 22 -7.19 -7.40 -5.45
N ILE A 23 -7.04 -6.91 -6.68
CA ILE A 23 -6.10 -5.84 -7.00
C ILE A 23 -6.41 -4.57 -6.20
N ARG A 24 -7.68 -4.17 -6.13
CA ARG A 24 -8.12 -3.01 -5.32
C ARG A 24 -7.82 -3.22 -3.83
N SER A 25 -8.02 -4.44 -3.33
CA SER A 25 -7.73 -4.79 -1.94
C SER A 25 -6.23 -4.76 -1.64
N GLU A 26 -5.40 -5.29 -2.54
CA GLU A 26 -3.94 -5.30 -2.42
C GLU A 26 -3.34 -3.90 -2.52
N ALA A 27 -3.87 -3.06 -3.41
CA ALA A 27 -3.54 -1.63 -3.49
C ALA A 27 -3.76 -0.91 -2.16
N ARG A 28 -4.94 -1.12 -1.55
CA ARG A 28 -5.27 -0.55 -0.24
C ARG A 28 -4.36 -1.09 0.86
N TRP A 29 -4.10 -2.39 0.85
CA TRP A 29 -3.21 -3.03 1.82
C TRP A 29 -1.78 -2.48 1.73
N THR A 30 -1.28 -2.27 0.50
CA THR A 30 0.05 -1.71 0.25
C THR A 30 0.18 -0.29 0.80
N SER A 31 -0.81 0.58 0.59
CA SER A 31 -0.81 1.93 1.18
C SER A 31 -0.82 1.87 2.72
N ASN A 32 -1.65 1.00 3.31
CA ASN A 32 -1.69 0.81 4.76
C ASN A 32 -0.36 0.29 5.33
N PHE A 33 0.31 -0.61 4.60
CA PHE A 33 1.63 -1.11 5.00
C PHE A 33 2.67 0.02 5.01
N PHE A 34 2.68 0.89 4.01
CA PHE A 34 3.58 2.03 3.99
C PHE A 34 3.29 3.03 5.11
N ASP A 35 2.01 3.29 5.39
CA ASP A 35 1.62 4.14 6.52
C ASP A 35 2.09 3.56 7.86
N PHE A 36 1.87 2.26 8.08
CA PHE A 36 2.37 1.55 9.26
C PHE A 36 3.90 1.68 9.39
N LYS A 37 4.65 1.50 8.29
CA LYS A 37 6.10 1.64 8.30
C LYS A 37 6.53 3.07 8.60
N ALA A 38 5.87 4.07 8.03
CA ALA A 38 6.16 5.48 8.30
C ALA A 38 5.99 5.82 9.79
N CYS A 39 4.87 5.39 10.38
CA CYS A 39 4.57 5.55 11.79
C CYS A 39 5.59 4.82 12.69
N LEU A 40 5.97 3.58 12.33
CA LEU A 40 6.97 2.81 13.07
C LEU A 40 8.31 3.55 13.14
N TRP A 41 8.76 4.12 12.02
CA TRP A 41 10.01 4.88 11.99
C TRP A 41 9.93 6.21 12.72
N ALA A 42 8.80 6.92 12.64
CA ALA A 42 8.57 8.15 13.41
C ALA A 42 8.63 7.88 14.93
N ASN A 43 7.97 6.81 15.39
CA ASN A 43 7.99 6.41 16.80
C ASN A 43 9.41 6.04 17.26
N MET A 44 10.23 5.44 16.38
CA MET A 44 11.64 5.15 16.67
C MET A 44 12.48 6.43 16.78
N GLU A 45 12.26 7.43 15.92
CA GLU A 45 12.91 8.73 16.02
C GLU A 45 12.65 9.39 17.37
N ASP A 46 11.38 9.51 17.75
CA ASP A 46 10.95 10.12 19.02
C ASP A 46 11.56 9.41 20.23
N SER A 47 11.62 8.08 20.20
CA SER A 47 12.21 7.27 21.28
C SER A 47 13.73 7.39 21.39
N THR A 48 14.40 7.81 20.31
CA THR A 48 15.87 7.82 20.17
C THR A 48 16.46 9.23 20.37
N GLY A 49 15.63 10.27 20.33
CA GLY A 49 15.99 11.68 20.16
C GLY A 49 16.76 12.40 21.29
N HIS A 50 17.05 11.76 22.43
CA HIS A 50 17.56 12.51 23.60
C HIS A 50 19.07 12.41 23.86
N ALA A 51 19.77 11.39 23.33
CA ALA A 51 21.22 11.27 23.54
C ALA A 51 22.03 11.66 22.31
N VAL A 52 23.17 12.34 22.51
CA VAL A 52 24.09 12.75 21.43
C VAL A 52 24.58 11.55 20.60
N ALA A 53 24.78 10.38 21.25
CA ALA A 53 25.19 9.13 20.60
C ALA A 53 24.15 8.59 19.60
N HIS A 54 22.89 9.00 19.73
CA HIS A 54 21.75 8.44 19.00
C HIS A 54 21.22 9.37 17.88
N ARG A 55 21.83 10.55 17.70
CA ARG A 55 21.43 11.52 16.66
C ARG A 55 21.45 10.96 15.23
N GLY A 56 22.46 10.14 14.91
CA GLY A 56 22.56 9.51 13.58
C GLY A 56 21.41 8.52 13.31
N GLN A 57 21.01 7.77 14.35
CA GLN A 57 19.91 6.82 14.28
C GLN A 57 18.56 7.53 14.16
N ALA A 58 18.35 8.61 14.94
CA ALA A 58 17.17 9.47 14.83
C ALA A 58 17.05 10.09 13.42
N CYS A 59 18.13 10.63 12.87
CA CYS A 59 18.16 11.18 11.51
C CYS A 59 17.84 10.12 10.43
N TYR A 60 18.38 8.91 10.58
CA TYR A 60 18.05 7.81 9.67
C TYR A 60 16.57 7.40 9.79
N ALA A 61 16.04 7.28 11.01
CA ALA A 61 14.64 6.96 11.26
C ALA A 61 13.69 8.02 10.65
N ALA A 62 13.99 9.31 10.84
CA ALA A 62 13.27 10.42 10.22
C ALA A 62 13.22 10.29 8.69
N ARG A 63 14.38 10.01 8.08
CA ARG A 63 14.48 9.78 6.63
C ARG A 63 13.63 8.59 6.19
N GLN A 64 13.67 7.48 6.92
CA GLN A 64 12.86 6.31 6.59
C GLN A 64 11.36 6.62 6.69
N SER A 65 10.93 7.32 7.75
CA SER A 65 9.54 7.76 7.90
C SER A 65 9.08 8.59 6.69
N SER A 66 9.89 9.56 6.27
CA SER A 66 9.61 10.39 5.09
C SER A 66 9.51 9.57 3.79
N ILE A 67 10.39 8.61 3.56
CA ILE A 67 10.35 7.74 2.37
C ILE A 67 9.05 6.95 2.32
N TYR A 68 8.68 6.30 3.43
CA TYR A 68 7.45 5.51 3.50
C TYR A 68 6.19 6.39 3.39
N GLY A 69 6.20 7.59 3.95
CA GLY A 69 5.13 8.57 3.75
C GLY A 69 4.93 8.93 2.28
N ARG A 70 6.02 9.19 1.55
CA ARG A 70 5.95 9.47 0.10
C ARG A 70 5.44 8.29 -0.72
N LEU A 71 5.84 7.06 -0.37
CA LEU A 71 5.34 5.85 -1.03
C LEU A 71 3.85 5.66 -0.79
N ARG A 72 3.38 5.87 0.44
CA ARG A 72 1.96 5.84 0.80
C ARG A 72 1.15 6.84 -0.02
N ASP A 73 1.61 8.08 -0.09
CA ASP A 73 0.92 9.15 -0.81
C ASP A 73 0.87 8.85 -2.31
N HIS A 74 1.99 8.43 -2.89
CA HIS A 74 2.02 8.02 -4.29
C HIS A 74 1.06 6.87 -4.61
N CYS A 75 1.00 5.85 -3.74
CA CYS A 75 0.03 4.77 -3.92
C CYS A 75 -1.41 5.26 -3.85
N ARG A 76 -1.75 6.13 -2.88
CA ARG A 76 -3.10 6.69 -2.78
C ARG A 76 -3.47 7.50 -4.02
N ASP A 77 -2.57 8.36 -4.48
CA ASP A 77 -2.79 9.15 -5.69
C ASP A 77 -3.02 8.28 -6.93
N MET A 78 -2.25 7.21 -7.09
CA MET A 78 -2.41 6.27 -8.21
C MET A 78 -3.76 5.55 -8.15
N PHE A 79 -4.14 5.03 -6.98
CA PHE A 79 -5.34 4.18 -6.86
C PHE A 79 -6.64 4.97 -6.69
N ASP A 80 -6.60 6.22 -6.21
CA ASP A 80 -7.77 7.10 -6.13
C ASP A 80 -8.14 7.68 -7.51
N GLN A 81 -7.17 7.80 -8.44
CA GLN A 81 -7.43 8.19 -9.83
C GLN A 81 -8.17 7.10 -10.62
N ASP A 82 -7.95 5.83 -10.28
CA ASP A 82 -8.60 4.68 -10.92
C ASP A 82 -10.04 4.43 -10.42
N ALA A 83 -10.55 5.23 -9.48
CA ALA A 83 -11.93 5.14 -9.00
C ALA A 83 -12.98 5.70 -10.01
N PHE A 84 -12.53 6.33 -11.10
CA PHE A 84 -13.39 6.96 -12.13
C PHE A 84 -13.48 6.20 -13.47
N LEU A 85 -13.00 4.96 -13.53
CA LEU A 85 -13.19 4.02 -14.65
C LEU A 85 -14.05 2.82 -14.23
#